data_AF-A0A971E078-F1
#
_entry.id   AF-A0A971E078-F1
#
_cell.length_a   1.000
_cell.length_b   1.000
_cell.length_c   1.000
_cell.angle_alpha   90.00
_cell.angle_beta   90.00
_cell.angle_gamma   90.00
#
_symmetry.space_group_name_H-M   'P 1'
#
loop_
_entity.id
_entity.type
_entity.pdbx_description
1 polymer ?
#
loop_
_entity_poly.entity_id
_entity_poly.type
_entity_poly.pdbx_seq_one_letter_code
_entity_poly.pdbx_strand_id
1 'polypeptide(L)'
;MKQPELGKKILKLRLAKGLTQVELAEKCNLNLRTIQRIESSAVTPRSQTIKLIFCCLDYDIYGSSSKRSNILDKSARRIQIGLELLFKYFKELINLKKHTMKKVIFLVIAFMVLGFFLANAKNDAQQESSKIIGTWKIISNKVGNGETVMASESSPSLKLITQSHFTWIRYNADTQLIEGSAGGRYIFEGDSYIEILDFGSLEMKGYLGTKSTFKVLFDGNKMTISGNLSSGLKVEQVWEKVK
;
A
#
# COMPACT_ATOMS: atom_id res chain seq x y z
N MET A 1 19.70 -6.72 -30.98
CA MET A 1 21.09 -7.17 -30.76
C MET A 1 21.20 -8.63 -31.20
N LYS A 2 22.31 -9.03 -31.84
CA LYS A 2 22.57 -10.42 -32.25
C LYS A 2 23.61 -11.06 -31.31
N GLN A 3 23.71 -12.39 -31.31
CA GLN A 3 24.82 -13.07 -30.67
C GLN A 3 26.12 -12.81 -31.46
N PRO A 4 27.31 -12.75 -30.82
CA PRO A 4 27.58 -13.01 -29.41
C PRO A 4 27.41 -11.79 -28.47
N GLU A 5 27.17 -10.60 -29.02
CA GLU A 5 27.10 -9.35 -28.25
C GLU A 5 25.99 -9.34 -27.20
N LEU A 6 24.84 -9.94 -27.54
CA LEU A 6 23.71 -10.10 -26.64
C LEU A 6 24.11 -10.86 -25.36
N GLY A 7 24.76 -12.02 -25.50
CA GLY A 7 25.20 -12.83 -24.37
C GLY A 7 26.19 -12.10 -23.47
N LYS A 8 27.19 -11.43 -24.07
CA LYS A 8 28.17 -10.61 -23.34
C LYS A 8 27.52 -9.45 -22.58
N LYS A 9 26.49 -8.81 -23.16
CA LYS A 9 25.77 -7.71 -22.53
C LYS A 9 24.95 -8.18 -21.32
N ILE A 10 24.23 -9.29 -21.47
CA ILE A 10 23.46 -9.90 -20.38
C ILE A 10 24.39 -10.29 -19.23
N LEU A 11 25.52 -10.94 -19.53
CA LEU A 11 26.53 -11.30 -18.55
C LEU A 11 27.04 -10.07 -17.77
N LYS A 12 27.40 -9.00 -18.47
CA LYS A 12 27.90 -7.77 -17.84
C LYS A 12 26.85 -7.13 -16.91
N LEU A 13 25.59 -7.09 -17.33
CA LEU A 13 24.50 -6.51 -16.51
C LEU A 13 24.16 -7.39 -15.31
N ARG A 14 24.17 -8.72 -15.48
CA ARG A 14 23.95 -9.67 -14.40
C ARG A 14 25.01 -9.52 -13.31
N LEU A 15 26.28 -9.47 -13.70
CA LEU A 15 27.40 -9.26 -12.78
C LEU A 15 27.35 -7.89 -12.10
N ALA A 16 26.99 -6.83 -12.83
CA ALA A 16 26.81 -5.50 -12.25
C ALA A 16 25.70 -5.42 -11.19
N LYS A 17 24.70 -6.31 -11.26
CA LYS A 17 23.65 -6.46 -10.25
C LYS A 17 23.96 -7.48 -9.15
N GLY A 18 25.14 -8.11 -9.18
CA GLY A 18 25.54 -9.12 -8.20
C GLY A 18 24.73 -10.41 -8.26
N LEU A 19 24.10 -10.72 -9.41
CA LEU A 19 23.24 -11.89 -9.55
C LEU A 19 24.02 -13.11 -10.07
N THR A 20 23.73 -14.29 -9.52
CA THR A 20 24.14 -15.58 -10.08
C THR A 20 23.27 -15.96 -11.28
N GLN A 21 23.71 -16.93 -12.08
CA GLN A 21 22.91 -17.43 -13.21
C GLN A 21 21.59 -18.08 -12.74
N VAL A 22 21.60 -18.70 -11.56
CA VAL A 22 20.41 -19.32 -10.94
C VAL A 22 19.40 -18.24 -10.56
N GLU A 23 19.84 -17.20 -9.85
CA GLU A 23 18.95 -16.11 -9.42
C GLU A 23 18.38 -15.33 -10.61
N LEU A 24 19.16 -15.12 -11.69
CA LEU A 24 18.63 -14.50 -12.90
C LEU A 24 17.57 -15.39 -13.57
N ALA A 25 17.81 -16.71 -13.59
CA ALA A 25 16.86 -17.66 -14.15
C ALA A 25 15.54 -17.67 -13.37
N GLU A 26 15.60 -17.69 -12.04
CA GLU A 26 14.43 -17.61 -11.16
C GLU A 26 13.69 -16.27 -11.32
N LYS A 27 14.39 -15.14 -11.27
CA LYS A 27 13.78 -13.80 -11.44
C LYS A 27 13.06 -13.65 -12.78
N CYS A 28 13.58 -14.28 -13.81
CA CYS A 28 13.00 -14.24 -15.14
C CYS A 28 12.03 -15.40 -15.43
N ASN A 29 11.79 -16.29 -14.47
CA ASN A 29 11.02 -17.50 -14.67
C ASN A 29 11.46 -18.30 -15.92
N LEU A 30 12.78 -18.44 -16.08
CA LEU A 30 13.43 -19.17 -17.17
C LEU A 30 14.22 -20.36 -16.61
N ASN A 31 14.46 -21.37 -17.44
CA ASN A 31 15.35 -22.46 -17.06
C ASN A 31 16.82 -21.98 -17.00
N LEU A 32 17.57 -22.38 -15.97
CA LEU A 32 19.00 -22.11 -15.82
C LEU A 32 19.81 -22.40 -17.10
N ARG A 33 19.52 -23.55 -17.75
CA ARG A 33 20.19 -23.95 -19.00
C ARG A 33 19.95 -22.95 -20.13
N THR A 34 18.81 -22.26 -20.13
CA THR A 34 18.50 -21.21 -21.11
C THR A 34 19.39 -19.99 -20.90
N ILE A 35 19.56 -19.51 -19.67
CA ILE A 35 20.45 -18.39 -19.35
C ILE A 35 21.90 -18.73 -19.71
N GLN A 36 22.37 -19.93 -19.33
CA GLN A 36 23.72 -20.41 -19.64
C GLN A 36 24.00 -20.41 -21.14
N ARG A 37 23.10 -20.96 -21.96
CA ARG A 37 23.25 -21.01 -23.42
C ARG A 37 23.19 -19.63 -24.09
N ILE A 38 22.47 -18.68 -23.49
CA ILE A 38 22.40 -17.29 -23.99
C ILE A 38 23.72 -16.56 -23.67
N GLU A 39 24.23 -16.67 -22.44
CA GLU A 39 25.49 -16.04 -22.02
C GLU A 39 26.69 -16.64 -22.75
N SER A 40 26.69 -17.94 -23.04
CA SER A 40 27.72 -18.62 -23.83
C SER A 40 27.56 -18.43 -25.34
N SER A 41 26.62 -17.60 -25.79
CA SER A 41 26.31 -17.34 -27.20
C SER A 41 25.93 -18.57 -28.04
N ALA A 42 25.53 -19.68 -27.41
CA ALA A 42 25.14 -20.93 -28.07
C ALA A 42 23.72 -20.89 -28.65
N VAL A 43 22.86 -19.95 -28.20
CA VAL A 43 21.49 -19.79 -28.69
C VAL A 43 21.15 -18.32 -28.86
N THR A 44 20.43 -18.00 -29.94
CA THR A 44 19.78 -16.69 -30.10
C THR A 44 18.33 -16.80 -29.59
N PRO A 45 18.00 -16.19 -28.43
CA PRO A 45 16.66 -16.26 -27.86
C PRO A 45 15.64 -15.42 -28.64
N ARG A 46 14.35 -15.72 -28.47
CA ARG A 46 13.27 -14.94 -29.09
C ARG A 46 13.21 -13.51 -28.52
N SER A 47 12.67 -12.57 -29.29
CA SER A 47 12.52 -11.16 -28.89
C SER A 47 11.82 -10.96 -27.54
N GLN A 48 10.82 -11.79 -27.23
CA GLN A 48 10.10 -11.77 -25.95
C GLN A 48 11.00 -12.19 -24.77
N THR A 49 11.78 -13.26 -24.94
CA THR A 49 12.75 -13.73 -23.94
C THR A 49 13.83 -12.68 -23.70
N ILE A 50 14.29 -12.04 -24.77
CA ILE A 50 15.23 -10.91 -24.69
C ILE A 50 14.62 -9.79 -23.85
N LYS A 51 13.39 -9.35 -24.15
CA LYS A 51 12.69 -8.30 -23.39
C LYS A 51 12.57 -8.65 -21.91
N LEU A 52 12.20 -9.90 -21.61
CA LEU A 52 12.00 -10.36 -20.25
C LEU A 52 13.32 -10.33 -19.44
N ILE A 53 14.42 -10.86 -20.00
CA ILE A 53 15.73 -10.85 -19.34
C ILE A 53 16.19 -9.43 -19.03
N PHE A 54 16.09 -8.52 -20.00
CA PHE A 54 16.53 -7.16 -19.78
C PHE A 54 15.58 -6.37 -18.85
N CYS A 55 14.28 -6.67 -18.81
CA CYS A 55 13.39 -6.15 -17.77
C CYS A 55 13.81 -6.63 -16.37
N CYS A 56 14.15 -7.91 -16.17
CA CYS A 56 14.68 -8.40 -14.88
C CYS A 56 16.01 -7.71 -14.49
N LEU A 57 16.76 -7.27 -15.49
CA LEU A 57 18.04 -6.58 -15.33
C LEU A 57 17.88 -5.05 -15.36
N ASP A 58 16.65 -4.53 -15.26
CA ASP A 58 16.31 -3.09 -15.29
C ASP A 58 16.98 -2.32 -16.44
N TYR A 59 17.07 -2.96 -17.61
CA TYR A 59 17.71 -2.42 -18.80
C TYR A 59 16.68 -2.28 -19.92
N ASP A 60 16.49 -1.05 -20.39
CA ASP A 60 15.55 -0.79 -21.49
C ASP A 60 16.23 -1.00 -22.85
N ILE A 61 15.73 -1.96 -23.64
CA ILE A 61 16.32 -2.36 -24.94
C ILE A 61 15.74 -1.54 -26.09
N TYR A 62 14.49 -1.10 -25.97
CA TYR A 62 13.76 -0.44 -27.04
C TYR A 62 13.43 0.97 -26.60
N GLY A 63 13.91 1.96 -27.36
CA GLY A 63 13.57 3.37 -27.22
C GLY A 63 12.10 3.73 -27.41
N SER A 64 11.16 2.83 -27.08
CA SER A 64 9.74 3.10 -26.84
C SER A 64 9.51 4.02 -25.63
N SER A 65 10.55 4.31 -24.84
CA SER A 65 10.52 5.38 -23.83
C SER A 65 10.91 6.75 -24.40
N SER A 66 11.46 6.87 -25.62
CA SER A 66 12.01 8.15 -26.13
C SER A 66 11.00 9.29 -26.29
N LYS A 67 9.70 9.01 -26.41
CA LYS A 67 8.66 10.06 -26.47
C LYS A 67 8.11 10.45 -25.10
N ARG A 68 8.24 9.59 -24.09
CA ARG A 68 7.75 9.81 -22.71
C ARG A 68 8.87 10.30 -21.78
N SER A 69 10.11 9.85 -21.98
CA SER A 69 11.30 10.31 -21.24
C SER A 69 11.70 11.74 -21.59
N ASN A 70 11.59 12.19 -22.84
CA ASN A 70 11.92 13.58 -23.21
C ASN A 70 10.98 14.64 -22.61
N ILE A 71 9.75 14.24 -22.25
CA ILE A 71 8.80 15.12 -21.54
C ILE A 71 9.09 15.10 -20.03
N LEU A 72 9.34 13.91 -19.47
CA LEU A 72 9.68 13.72 -18.06
C LEU A 72 11.07 14.28 -17.69
N ASP A 73 12.03 14.28 -18.61
CA ASP A 73 13.39 14.80 -18.41
C ASP A 73 13.42 16.34 -18.57
N LYS A 74 12.63 16.89 -19.50
CA LYS A 74 12.40 18.35 -19.57
C LYS A 74 11.65 18.87 -18.34
N SER A 75 10.66 18.14 -17.83
CA SER A 75 9.95 18.53 -16.62
C SER A 75 10.82 18.35 -15.37
N ALA A 76 11.56 17.24 -15.25
CA ALA A 76 12.52 17.01 -14.18
C ALA A 76 13.61 18.07 -14.16
N ARG A 77 14.13 18.48 -15.32
CA ARG A 77 15.12 19.56 -15.43
C ARG A 77 14.54 20.94 -15.08
N ARG A 78 13.28 21.21 -15.41
CA ARG A 78 12.56 22.42 -14.97
C ARG A 78 12.33 22.44 -13.45
N ILE A 79 11.97 21.29 -12.88
CA ILE A 79 11.80 21.10 -11.42
C ILE A 79 13.16 21.25 -10.73
N GLN A 80 14.23 20.68 -11.28
CA GLN A 80 15.58 20.79 -10.76
C GLN A 80 16.08 22.24 -10.79
N ILE A 81 15.89 22.96 -11.90
CA ILE A 81 16.22 24.40 -11.98
C ILE A 81 15.38 25.20 -10.98
N GLY A 82 14.09 24.89 -10.83
CA GLY A 82 13.20 25.51 -9.84
C GLY A 82 13.66 25.25 -8.40
N LEU A 83 14.10 24.02 -8.09
CA LEU A 83 14.66 23.63 -6.81
C LEU A 83 16.00 24.31 -6.53
N GLU A 84 16.88 24.43 -7.52
CA GLU A 84 18.15 25.14 -7.40
C GLU A 84 17.94 26.64 -7.15
N LEU A 85 16.97 27.25 -7.84
CA LEU A 85 16.54 28.63 -7.58
C LEU A 85 15.98 28.77 -6.16
N LEU A 86 15.08 27.88 -5.74
CA LEU A 86 14.56 27.84 -4.37
C LEU A 86 15.67 27.68 -3.34
N PHE A 87 16.65 26.82 -3.58
CA PHE A 87 17.78 26.59 -2.68
C PHE A 87 18.70 27.80 -2.59
N LYS A 88 18.89 28.52 -3.69
CA LYS A 88 19.62 29.80 -3.72
C LYS A 88 18.89 30.87 -2.91
N TYR A 89 17.59 31.04 -3.13
CA TYR A 89 16.76 31.95 -2.34
C TYR A 89 16.77 31.58 -0.85
N PHE A 90 16.67 30.30 -0.53
CA PHE A 90 16.74 29.80 0.85
C PHE A 90 18.09 30.11 1.51
N LYS A 91 19.22 29.91 0.80
CA LYS A 91 20.55 30.30 1.28
C LYS A 91 20.67 31.80 1.54
N GLU A 92 20.10 32.65 0.67
CA GLU A 92 20.07 34.10 0.88
C GLU A 92 19.16 34.53 2.05
N LEU A 93 18.10 33.76 2.30
CA LEU A 93 17.21 33.94 3.45
C LEU A 93 17.94 33.65 4.77
N ILE A 94 18.72 32.56 4.81
CA ILE A 94 19.53 32.13 5.97
C ILE A 94 20.78 33.00 6.18
N ASN A 95 21.23 33.71 5.15
CA ASN A 95 22.37 34.62 5.29
C ASN A 95 22.00 35.86 6.14
N LEU A 96 22.37 35.80 7.42
CA LEU A 96 21.99 36.71 8.50
C LEU A 96 22.90 37.95 8.65
N LYS A 97 23.87 38.17 7.76
CA LYS A 97 24.84 39.30 7.87
C LYS A 97 24.25 40.70 7.69
N LYS A 98 23.06 40.85 7.08
CA LYS A 98 22.40 42.16 6.85
C LYS A 98 20.91 42.08 7.19
N HIS A 99 20.40 43.08 7.93
CA HIS A 99 19.02 43.15 8.47
C HIS A 99 18.60 41.95 9.36
N THR A 100 19.54 41.49 10.19
CA THR A 100 19.46 40.30 11.05
C THR A 100 18.15 40.20 11.84
N MET A 101 17.72 41.29 12.50
CA MET A 101 16.50 41.28 13.33
C MET A 101 15.21 41.07 12.53
N LYS A 102 15.08 41.70 11.34
CA LYS A 102 13.88 41.57 10.50
C LYS A 102 13.76 40.16 9.90
N LYS A 103 14.88 39.55 9.51
CA LYS A 103 14.91 38.18 8.98
C LYS A 103 14.63 37.13 10.05
N VAL A 104 15.13 37.31 11.28
CA VAL A 104 14.84 36.42 12.41
C VAL A 104 13.35 36.46 12.77
N ILE A 105 12.74 37.65 12.82
CA ILE A 105 11.29 37.80 13.07
C ILE A 105 10.47 37.06 11.99
N PHE A 106 10.82 37.21 10.71
CA PHE A 106 10.13 36.53 9.62
C PHE A 106 10.23 35.00 9.71
N LEU A 107 11.41 34.50 10.10
CA LEU A 107 11.66 33.07 10.25
C LEU A 107 10.88 32.49 11.45
N VAL A 108 10.83 33.21 12.57
CA VAL A 108 10.05 32.84 13.75
C VAL A 108 8.55 32.80 13.44
N ILE A 109 8.01 33.77 12.69
CA ILE A 109 6.63 33.77 12.23
C ILE A 109 6.35 32.57 11.31
N ALA A 110 7.24 32.28 10.36
CA ALA A 110 7.10 31.12 9.47
C ALA A 110 7.07 29.80 10.24
N PHE A 111 7.91 29.65 11.28
CA PHE A 111 7.91 28.49 12.15
C PHE A 111 6.65 28.41 13.02
N MET A 112 6.13 29.54 13.53
CA MET A 112 4.85 29.56 14.26
C MET A 112 3.67 29.18 13.37
N VAL A 113 3.62 29.68 12.13
CA VAL A 113 2.60 29.33 11.15
C VAL A 113 2.69 27.84 10.80
N LEU A 114 3.89 27.31 10.56
CA LEU A 114 4.10 25.89 10.31
C LEU A 114 3.68 25.02 11.51
N GLY A 115 4.03 25.44 12.74
CA GLY A 115 3.61 24.77 13.97
C GLY A 115 2.09 24.74 14.13
N PHE A 116 1.41 25.84 13.78
CA PHE A 116 -0.05 25.92 13.79
C PHE A 116 -0.67 24.95 12.77
N PHE A 117 -0.15 24.86 11.55
CA PHE A 117 -0.64 23.90 10.56
C PHE A 117 -0.39 22.44 10.98
N LEU A 118 0.77 22.12 11.55
CA LEU A 118 1.08 20.77 12.04
C LEU A 118 0.21 20.36 13.24
N ALA A 119 -0.15 21.31 14.11
CA ALA A 119 -1.04 21.05 15.24
C ALA A 119 -2.46 20.69 14.77
N ASN A 120 -2.99 21.40 13.77
CA ASN A 120 -4.30 21.10 13.20
C ASN A 120 -4.34 19.73 12.50
N ALA A 121 -3.29 19.36 11.74
CA ALA A 121 -3.22 18.07 11.06
C ALA A 121 -3.26 16.86 12.02
N LYS A 122 -2.71 16.99 13.24
CA LYS A 122 -2.78 15.93 14.26
C LYS A 122 -4.18 15.76 14.83
N ASN A 123 -4.93 16.86 15.00
CA ASN A 123 -6.28 16.81 15.53
C ASN A 123 -7.24 16.09 14.57
N ASP A 124 -7.13 16.36 13.26
CA ASP A 124 -7.98 15.72 12.24
C ASP A 124 -7.75 14.21 12.16
N ALA A 125 -6.50 13.77 12.13
CA ALA A 125 -6.15 12.34 12.09
C ALA A 125 -6.61 11.59 13.36
N GLN A 126 -6.50 12.23 14.53
CA GLN A 126 -6.93 11.62 15.79
C GLN A 126 -8.46 11.58 15.91
N GLN A 127 -9.17 12.59 15.40
CA GLN A 127 -10.62 12.65 15.36
C GLN A 127 -11.22 11.58 14.44
N GLU A 128 -10.63 11.31 13.27
CA GLU A 128 -11.07 10.22 12.39
C GLU A 128 -10.88 8.84 13.04
N SER A 129 -9.73 8.62 13.70
CA SER A 129 -9.47 7.34 14.39
C SER A 129 -10.45 7.07 15.52
N SER A 130 -11.01 8.11 16.16
CA SER A 130 -11.98 7.95 17.24
C SER A 130 -13.35 7.47 16.75
N LYS A 131 -13.67 7.68 15.48
CA LYS A 131 -15.02 7.43 14.94
C LYS A 131 -15.34 5.94 14.81
N ILE A 132 -14.33 5.14 14.43
CA ILE A 132 -14.45 3.68 14.27
C ILE A 132 -14.56 2.95 15.61
N ILE A 133 -14.10 3.56 16.70
CA ILE A 133 -14.13 2.97 18.04
C ILE A 133 -15.58 2.84 18.52
N GLY A 134 -15.91 1.65 19.00
CA GLY A 134 -17.21 1.33 19.57
C GLY A 134 -17.64 -0.11 19.34
N THR A 135 -18.88 -0.39 19.74
CA THR A 135 -19.54 -1.66 19.49
C THR A 135 -20.50 -1.48 18.31
N TRP A 136 -20.45 -2.42 17.38
CA TRP A 136 -21.16 -2.36 16.11
C TRP A 136 -21.98 -3.65 15.92
N LYS A 137 -23.27 -3.54 15.61
CA LYS A 137 -24.15 -4.65 15.23
C LYS A 137 -24.25 -4.70 13.70
N ILE A 138 -24.09 -5.87 13.08
CA ILE A 138 -24.25 -5.98 11.63
C ILE A 138 -25.73 -5.79 11.23
N ILE A 139 -25.97 -5.05 10.15
CA ILE A 139 -27.30 -4.84 9.55
C ILE A 139 -27.44 -5.65 8.27
N SER A 140 -26.40 -5.68 7.44
CA SER A 140 -26.39 -6.43 6.19
C SER A 140 -24.99 -6.80 5.74
N ASN A 141 -24.92 -7.83 4.91
CA ASN A 141 -23.68 -8.33 4.32
C ASN A 141 -23.93 -8.77 2.87
N LYS A 142 -23.00 -8.44 1.98
CA LYS A 142 -22.96 -8.88 0.59
C LYS A 142 -21.60 -9.50 0.33
N VAL A 143 -21.58 -10.71 -0.21
CA VAL A 143 -20.35 -11.47 -0.51
C VAL A 143 -20.25 -11.73 -2.01
N GLY A 144 -19.13 -11.35 -2.61
CA GLY A 144 -18.87 -11.49 -4.04
C GLY A 144 -19.91 -10.79 -4.90
N ASN A 145 -20.45 -11.52 -5.88
CA ASN A 145 -21.54 -11.06 -6.76
C ASN A 145 -22.92 -11.49 -6.24
N GLY A 146 -23.02 -11.98 -5.00
CA GLY A 146 -24.28 -12.39 -4.40
C GLY A 146 -25.20 -11.21 -4.07
N GLU A 147 -26.41 -11.53 -3.64
CA GLU A 147 -27.37 -10.55 -3.14
C GLU A 147 -26.98 -10.02 -1.75
N THR A 148 -27.48 -8.85 -1.42
CA THR A 148 -27.34 -8.30 -0.06
C THR A 148 -28.24 -9.09 0.88
N VAL A 149 -27.65 -9.72 1.88
CA VAL A 149 -28.36 -10.49 2.91
C VAL A 149 -28.50 -9.61 4.16
N MET A 150 -29.73 -9.48 4.66
CA MET A 150 -29.99 -8.79 5.92
C MET A 150 -29.53 -9.65 7.10
N ALA A 151 -29.06 -9.01 8.16
CA ALA A 151 -28.63 -9.69 9.37
C ALA A 151 -29.79 -10.48 10.00
N SER A 152 -29.53 -11.72 10.39
CA SER A 152 -30.51 -12.53 11.11
C SER A 152 -30.57 -12.10 12.57
N GLU A 153 -31.77 -11.96 13.11
CA GLU A 153 -31.98 -11.81 14.56
C GLU A 153 -31.71 -13.11 15.34
N SER A 154 -31.72 -14.28 14.67
CA SER A 154 -31.40 -15.57 15.31
C SER A 154 -29.89 -15.80 15.50
N SER A 155 -29.07 -15.17 14.66
CA SER A 155 -27.60 -15.29 14.71
C SER A 155 -26.94 -13.90 14.63
N PRO A 156 -27.19 -13.02 15.61
CA PRO A 156 -26.63 -11.68 15.64
C PRO A 156 -25.10 -11.70 15.62
N SER A 157 -24.51 -10.74 14.91
CA SER A 157 -23.07 -10.52 14.92
C SER A 157 -22.74 -9.12 15.45
N LEU A 158 -21.81 -9.10 16.39
CA LEU A 158 -21.27 -7.88 16.99
C LEU A 158 -19.80 -7.75 16.62
N LYS A 159 -19.34 -6.52 16.42
CA LYS A 159 -17.93 -6.17 16.28
C LYS A 159 -17.58 -5.11 17.31
N LEU A 160 -16.65 -5.43 18.21
CA LEU A 160 -16.04 -4.48 19.13
C LEU A 160 -14.74 -3.96 18.50
N ILE A 161 -14.61 -2.64 18.38
CA ILE A 161 -13.40 -1.98 17.91
C ILE A 161 -12.93 -1.04 19.04
N THR A 162 -11.74 -1.33 19.55
CA THR A 162 -11.04 -0.53 20.56
C THR A 162 -10.02 0.37 19.87
N GLN A 163 -9.13 1.04 20.61
CA GLN A 163 -8.07 1.87 20.01
C GLN A 163 -7.03 1.08 19.20
N SER A 164 -6.87 -0.22 19.47
CA SER A 164 -5.76 -1.01 18.89
C SER A 164 -6.18 -2.37 18.35
N HIS A 165 -7.35 -2.87 18.75
CA HIS A 165 -7.83 -4.20 18.41
C HIS A 165 -9.29 -4.19 18.02
N PHE A 166 -9.65 -5.15 17.17
CA PHE A 166 -11.02 -5.49 16.86
C PHE A 166 -11.32 -6.92 17.32
N THR A 167 -12.59 -7.22 17.57
CA THR A 167 -13.08 -8.58 17.76
C THR A 167 -14.50 -8.64 17.25
N TRP A 168 -14.79 -9.59 16.39
CA TRP A 168 -16.17 -9.92 16.03
C TRP A 168 -16.60 -11.23 16.70
N ILE A 169 -17.87 -11.28 17.02
CA ILE A 169 -18.53 -12.43 17.63
C ILE A 169 -19.85 -12.62 16.89
N ARG A 170 -20.14 -13.86 16.51
CA ARG A 170 -21.45 -14.31 16.09
C ARG A 170 -21.94 -15.33 17.11
N TYR A 171 -23.15 -15.15 17.58
CA TYR A 171 -23.76 -16.05 18.55
C TYR A 171 -25.20 -16.33 18.16
N ASN A 172 -25.69 -17.47 18.61
CA ASN A 172 -27.08 -17.86 18.44
C ASN A 172 -27.93 -17.22 19.53
N ALA A 173 -28.96 -16.45 19.18
CA ALA A 173 -29.79 -15.71 20.13
C ALA A 173 -30.62 -16.63 21.04
N ASP A 174 -31.02 -17.81 20.55
CA ASP A 174 -31.87 -18.75 21.29
C ASP A 174 -31.08 -19.55 22.33
N THR A 175 -29.92 -20.07 21.93
CA THR A 175 -29.06 -20.91 22.79
C THR A 175 -28.03 -20.10 23.57
N GLN A 176 -27.81 -18.84 23.21
CA GLN A 176 -26.78 -17.95 23.76
C GLN A 176 -25.34 -18.46 23.57
N LEU A 177 -25.13 -19.45 22.70
CA LEU A 177 -23.81 -20.00 22.40
C LEU A 177 -23.14 -19.25 21.27
N ILE A 178 -21.81 -19.08 21.38
CA ILE A 178 -20.99 -18.47 20.34
C ILE A 178 -20.85 -19.46 19.17
N GLU A 179 -21.26 -19.02 17.99
CA GLU A 179 -21.14 -19.76 16.73
C GLU A 179 -19.80 -19.49 16.03
N GLY A 180 -19.19 -18.33 16.30
CA GLY A 180 -17.89 -17.98 15.74
C GLY A 180 -17.35 -16.67 16.30
N SER A 181 -16.04 -16.55 16.38
CA SER A 181 -15.39 -15.31 16.78
C SER A 181 -13.99 -15.22 16.22
N ALA A 182 -13.54 -14.01 15.92
CA ALA A 182 -12.15 -13.75 15.65
C ALA A 182 -11.80 -12.30 15.93
N GLY A 183 -10.51 -12.03 16.07
CA GLY A 183 -10.02 -10.69 16.36
C GLY A 183 -8.52 -10.57 16.21
N GLY A 184 -8.04 -9.37 16.47
CA GLY A 184 -6.64 -9.03 16.38
C GLY A 184 -6.45 -7.54 16.25
N ARG A 185 -5.27 -7.15 15.79
CA ARG A 185 -4.92 -5.76 15.58
C ARG A 185 -5.51 -5.22 14.29
N TYR A 186 -5.64 -3.91 14.21
CA TYR A 186 -5.98 -3.24 12.97
C TYR A 186 -5.12 -2.00 12.74
N ILE A 187 -5.10 -1.54 11.49
CA ILE A 187 -4.55 -0.24 11.10
C ILE A 187 -5.69 0.55 10.48
N PHE A 188 -5.88 1.80 10.91
CA PHE A 188 -6.91 2.69 10.38
C PHE A 188 -6.32 4.07 10.08
N GLU A 189 -6.29 4.42 8.80
CA GLU A 189 -5.71 5.66 8.30
C GLU A 189 -6.61 6.22 7.19
N GLY A 190 -7.22 7.40 7.43
CA GLY A 190 -8.21 7.99 6.54
C GLY A 190 -9.43 7.07 6.37
N ASP A 191 -9.70 6.62 5.14
CA ASP A 191 -10.77 5.67 4.84
C ASP A 191 -10.31 4.21 4.82
N SER A 192 -9.01 3.94 5.00
CA SER A 192 -8.42 2.61 4.88
C SER A 192 -8.40 1.90 6.23
N TYR A 193 -9.00 0.72 6.29
CA TYR A 193 -9.07 -0.14 7.46
C TYR A 193 -8.50 -1.53 7.14
N ILE A 194 -7.42 -1.91 7.82
CA ILE A 194 -6.73 -3.18 7.59
C ILE A 194 -6.83 -4.01 8.87
N GLU A 195 -7.52 -5.15 8.79
CA GLU A 195 -7.61 -6.12 9.88
C GLU A 195 -6.49 -7.14 9.76
N ILE A 196 -5.79 -7.39 10.88
CA ILE A 196 -4.76 -8.41 11.02
C ILE A 196 -5.30 -9.44 12.01
N LEU A 197 -5.56 -10.66 11.53
CA LEU A 197 -6.19 -11.68 12.35
C LEU A 197 -5.16 -12.34 13.28
N ASP A 198 -5.25 -12.09 14.59
CA ASP A 198 -4.29 -12.63 15.57
C ASP A 198 -4.86 -13.85 16.31
N PHE A 199 -6.19 -13.93 16.49
CA PHE A 199 -6.87 -15.04 17.16
C PHE A 199 -8.27 -15.30 16.58
N GLY A 200 -8.82 -16.49 16.84
CA GLY A 200 -10.20 -16.81 16.51
C GLY A 200 -10.62 -18.22 16.93
N SER A 201 -11.88 -18.56 16.65
CA SER A 201 -12.46 -19.88 16.86
C SER A 201 -11.78 -20.93 15.97
N LEU A 202 -12.10 -22.21 16.22
CA LEU A 202 -11.47 -23.34 15.51
C LEU A 202 -11.54 -23.21 13.97
N GLU A 203 -12.65 -22.70 13.45
CA GLU A 203 -12.90 -22.45 12.03
C GLU A 203 -11.94 -21.41 11.43
N MET A 204 -11.41 -20.51 12.26
CA MET A 204 -10.56 -19.40 11.85
C MET A 204 -9.08 -19.76 11.79
N LYS A 205 -8.71 -20.99 12.18
CA LYS A 205 -7.31 -21.46 12.26
C LYS A 205 -6.52 -21.22 10.97
N GLY A 206 -7.16 -21.40 9.80
CA GLY A 206 -6.52 -21.21 8.50
C GLY A 206 -6.27 -19.75 8.10
N TYR A 207 -6.81 -18.79 8.84
CA TYR A 207 -6.77 -17.36 8.52
C TYR A 207 -5.89 -16.54 9.48
N LEU A 208 -5.30 -17.17 10.49
CA LEU A 208 -4.43 -16.49 11.45
C LEU A 208 -3.20 -15.88 10.74
N GLY A 209 -2.86 -14.65 11.09
CA GLY A 209 -1.81 -13.84 10.48
C GLY A 209 -2.19 -13.20 9.14
N THR A 210 -3.36 -13.50 8.58
CA THR A 210 -3.79 -12.90 7.31
C THR A 210 -4.23 -11.44 7.49
N LYS A 211 -4.12 -10.67 6.40
CA LYS A 211 -4.56 -9.28 6.34
C LYS A 211 -5.76 -9.15 5.41
N SER A 212 -6.79 -8.45 5.87
CA SER A 212 -7.94 -8.07 5.04
C SER A 212 -8.01 -6.55 4.98
N THR A 213 -8.19 -6.00 3.78
CA THR A 213 -8.15 -4.56 3.54
C THR A 213 -9.52 -4.08 3.09
N PHE A 214 -9.99 -3.04 3.76
CA PHE A 214 -11.31 -2.45 3.55
C PHE A 214 -11.24 -0.93 3.45
N LYS A 215 -12.23 -0.36 2.76
CA LYS A 215 -12.61 1.04 2.84
C LYS A 215 -13.77 1.18 3.81
N VAL A 216 -13.73 2.22 4.63
CA VAL A 216 -14.74 2.53 5.63
C VAL A 216 -15.41 3.86 5.30
N LEU A 217 -16.74 3.87 5.31
CA LEU A 217 -17.55 5.07 5.19
C LEU A 217 -18.49 5.15 6.39
N PHE A 218 -18.64 6.34 6.94
CA PHE A 218 -19.52 6.59 8.08
C PHE A 218 -20.66 7.52 7.69
N ASP A 219 -21.89 7.10 7.97
CA ASP A 219 -23.11 7.89 7.80
C ASP A 219 -23.92 7.86 9.10
N GLY A 220 -23.82 8.95 9.88
CA GLY A 220 -24.38 9.01 11.24
C GLY A 220 -23.87 7.87 12.13
N ASN A 221 -24.80 7.02 12.57
CA ASN A 221 -24.50 5.84 13.40
C ASN A 221 -24.21 4.58 12.58
N LYS A 222 -24.15 4.67 11.25
CA LYS A 222 -23.85 3.54 10.37
C LYS A 222 -22.41 3.59 9.90
N MET A 223 -21.81 2.41 9.78
CA MET A 223 -20.49 2.20 9.22
C MET A 223 -20.60 1.17 8.10
N THR A 224 -20.18 1.55 6.90
CA THR A 224 -20.08 0.66 5.75
C THR A 224 -18.62 0.27 5.57
N ILE A 225 -18.35 -1.03 5.62
CA ILE A 225 -17.03 -1.63 5.35
C ILE A 225 -17.11 -2.35 4.02
N SER A 226 -16.26 -1.98 3.06
CA SER A 226 -16.22 -2.63 1.74
C SER A 226 -14.79 -2.94 1.33
N GLY A 227 -14.54 -4.13 0.79
CA GLY A 227 -13.17 -4.50 0.43
C GLY A 227 -13.00 -5.96 0.11
N ASN A 228 -11.76 -6.43 0.23
CA ASN A 228 -11.41 -7.82 -0.05
C ASN A 228 -11.00 -8.51 1.26
N LEU A 229 -11.58 -9.69 1.49
CA LEU A 229 -11.08 -10.63 2.49
C LEU A 229 -9.73 -11.19 2.04
N SER A 230 -8.99 -11.77 2.99
CA SER A 230 -7.74 -12.49 2.70
C SER A 230 -7.91 -13.67 1.74
N SER A 231 -9.13 -14.21 1.61
CA SER A 231 -9.49 -15.23 0.61
C SER A 231 -9.64 -14.69 -0.82
N GLY A 232 -9.59 -13.36 -1.01
CA GLY A 232 -9.84 -12.70 -2.30
C GLY A 232 -11.32 -12.42 -2.59
N LEU A 233 -12.24 -12.83 -1.71
CA LEU A 233 -13.65 -12.52 -1.84
C LEU A 233 -13.92 -11.05 -1.50
N LYS A 234 -14.67 -10.38 -2.39
CA LYS A 234 -15.22 -9.05 -2.13
C LYS A 234 -16.32 -9.13 -1.10
N VAL A 235 -16.33 -8.21 -0.15
CA VAL A 235 -17.40 -8.07 0.82
C VAL A 235 -17.81 -6.62 0.97
N GLU A 236 -19.09 -6.42 1.24
CA GLU A 236 -19.67 -5.14 1.62
C GLU A 236 -20.60 -5.39 2.81
N GLN A 237 -20.31 -4.72 3.92
CA GLN A 237 -21.01 -4.92 5.19
C GLN A 237 -21.47 -3.57 5.73
N VAL A 238 -22.71 -3.51 6.17
CA VAL A 238 -23.27 -2.34 6.85
C VAL A 238 -23.46 -2.68 8.31
N TRP A 239 -22.95 -1.82 9.18
CA TRP A 239 -22.98 -1.96 10.63
C TRP A 239 -23.66 -0.75 11.27
N GLU A 240 -24.36 -0.96 12.37
CA GLU A 240 -24.96 0.08 13.20
C GLU A 240 -24.25 0.17 14.55
N LYS A 241 -23.97 1.39 15.01
CA LYS A 241 -23.36 1.63 16.31
C LYS A 241 -24.35 1.31 17.41
N VAL A 242 -23.96 0.41 18.31
CA VAL A 242 -24.73 0.07 19.52
C VAL A 242 -24.62 1.23 20.50
N LYS A 243 -25.75 1.69 21.03
CA LYS A 243 -25.84 2.78 22.00
C LYS A 243 -25.53 2.32 23.41
#